data_AF-A0A5T9R3U2-F1
#
_entry.id   AF-A0A5T9R3U2-F1
#
_cell.length_a   1.000
_cell.length_b   1.000
_cell.length_c   1.000
_cell.angle_alpha   90.00
_cell.angle_beta   90.00
_cell.angle_gamma   90.00
#
_symmetry.space_group_name_H-M   'P 1'
#
loop_
_entity.id
_entity.type
_entity.pdbx_description
1 polymer ?
#
loop_
_entity_poly.entity_id
_entity_poly.type
_entity_poly.pdbx_seq_one_letter_code
_entity_poly.pdbx_strand_id
1 'polypeptide(L)'
;SQYTSYEWQSFLKSHGLEGSMSRRGNCHDNAVAESFFQLLKRERIKKKIYGTREEARSDIFDYIEMFYNSKRRHGSSDKMPPTEYEKRYYRRLESV
;
A
#
# COMPACT_ATOMS: atom_id res chain seq x y z
N SER A 1 18.33 11.70 -1.24
CA SER A 1 17.07 11.05 -1.65
C SER A 1 15.98 11.41 -0.65
N GLN A 2 14.70 11.32 -1.00
CA GLN A 2 13.60 11.70 -0.08
C GLN A 2 13.61 10.88 1.22
N TYR A 3 13.82 9.55 1.14
CA TYR A 3 13.80 8.65 2.31
C TYR A 3 15.11 8.63 3.12
N THR A 4 16.16 9.28 2.63
CA THR A 4 17.44 9.44 3.35
C THR A 4 17.69 10.88 3.77
N SER A 5 16.69 11.76 3.66
CA SER A 5 16.85 13.17 4.05
C SER A 5 16.89 13.31 5.57
N TYR A 6 17.54 14.37 6.04
CA TYR A 6 17.60 14.67 7.47
C TYR A 6 16.21 14.88 8.07
N GLU A 7 15.31 15.55 7.34
CA GLU A 7 13.93 15.78 7.75
C GLU A 7 13.18 14.46 7.95
N TRP A 8 13.33 13.51 7.02
CA TRP A 8 12.69 12.20 7.12
C TRP A 8 13.23 11.38 8.30
N GLN A 9 14.55 11.37 8.50
CA GLN A 9 15.16 10.66 9.63
C GLN A 9 14.74 11.26 10.98
N SER A 10 14.63 12.59 11.05
CA SER A 10 14.14 13.29 12.25
C SER A 10 12.68 12.96 12.55
N PHE A 11 11.84 12.89 11.52
CA PHE A 11 10.44 12.47 11.62
C PHE A 11 10.31 11.03 12.15
N LEU A 12 11.08 10.08 11.61
CA LEU A 12 11.06 8.69 12.06
C LEU A 12 11.45 8.60 13.55
N LYS A 13 12.53 9.28 13.93
CA LYS A 13 13.02 9.28 15.32
C LYS A 13 11.99 9.88 16.28
N SER A 14 11.31 10.97 15.91
CA SER A 14 10.31 11.60 16.78
C SER A 14 9.05 10.76 16.98
N HIS A 15 8.75 9.84 16.06
CA HIS A 15 7.61 8.93 16.13
C HIS A 15 7.98 7.51 16.61
N GLY A 16 9.23 7.28 17.00
CA GLY A 16 9.70 5.95 17.42
C GLY A 16 9.67 4.90 16.30
N LEU A 17 9.75 5.34 15.04
CA LEU A 17 9.73 4.48 13.86
C LEU A 17 11.15 4.11 13.44
N GLU A 18 11.36 2.85 13.08
CA GLU A 18 12.62 2.39 12.52
C GLU A 18 12.59 2.44 10.99
N GLY A 19 13.53 3.17 10.40
CA GLY A 19 13.69 3.22 8.95
C GLY A 19 14.34 1.94 8.42
N SER A 20 13.56 1.08 7.77
CA SER A 20 14.09 -0.10 7.08
C SER A 20 14.37 0.22 5.61
N MET A 21 15.65 0.39 5.27
CA MET A 21 16.12 0.58 3.90
C MET A 21 16.95 -0.63 3.49
N SER A 22 16.46 -1.40 2.53
CA SER A 22 17.17 -2.57 2.03
C SER A 22 18.40 -2.19 1.20
N ARG A 23 19.30 -3.17 0.99
CA ARG A 23 20.45 -2.98 0.12
C ARG A 23 19.97 -2.68 -1.30
N ARG A 24 20.72 -1.81 -1.99
CA ARG A 24 20.47 -1.51 -3.40
C ARG A 24 20.43 -2.81 -4.20
N GLY A 25 19.37 -2.98 -4.99
CA GLY A 25 19.16 -4.16 -5.83
C GLY A 25 18.29 -5.25 -5.19
N ASN A 26 17.81 -5.08 -3.95
CA ASN A 26 16.83 -6.01 -3.38
C ASN A 26 15.40 -5.66 -3.84
N CYS A 27 14.91 -6.32 -4.89
CA CYS A 27 13.57 -6.10 -5.43
C CYS A 27 12.46 -6.70 -4.54
N HIS A 28 12.77 -7.69 -3.70
CA HIS A 28 11.76 -8.38 -2.90
C HIS A 28 11.06 -7.45 -1.90
N ASP A 29 11.80 -6.53 -1.29
CA ASP A 29 11.23 -5.59 -0.32
C ASP A 29 10.26 -4.60 -0.98
N ASN A 30 10.43 -4.31 -2.28
CA ASN A 30 9.54 -3.43 -3.03
C ASN A 30 8.44 -4.18 -3.79
N ALA A 31 8.55 -5.50 -3.95
CA ALA A 31 7.69 -6.30 -4.82
C ALA A 31 6.19 -6.19 -4.45
N VAL A 32 5.88 -6.08 -3.15
CA VAL A 32 4.49 -5.93 -2.67
C VAL A 32 3.90 -4.59 -3.12
N ALA A 33 4.65 -3.49 -2.96
CA ALA A 33 4.22 -2.17 -3.40
C ALA A 33 4.13 -2.10 -4.93
N GLU A 34 5.11 -2.67 -5.64
CA GLU A 34 5.09 -2.74 -7.11
C GLU A 34 3.87 -3.50 -7.64
N SER A 35 3.51 -4.63 -6.99
CA SER A 35 2.30 -5.38 -7.33
C SER A 35 1.05 -4.51 -7.19
N PHE A 36 0.90 -3.79 -6.07
CA PHE A 36 -0.21 -2.85 -5.89
C PHE A 36 -0.27 -1.80 -7.02
N PHE A 37 0.85 -1.14 -7.32
CA PHE A 37 0.88 -0.09 -8.34
C PHE A 37 0.61 -0.62 -9.75
N GLN A 38 1.08 -1.83 -10.06
CA GLN A 38 0.78 -2.49 -11.33
C GLN A 38 -0.73 -2.71 -11.48
N LEU A 39 -1.39 -3.15 -10.41
CA LEU A 39 -2.83 -3.38 -10.39
C LEU A 39 -3.63 -2.08 -10.49
N LEU A 40 -3.31 -1.07 -9.67
CA LEU A 40 -3.93 0.26 -9.72
C LEU A 40 -3.86 0.84 -11.13
N LYS A 41 -2.67 0.80 -11.74
CA LYS A 41 -2.47 1.31 -13.09
C LYS A 41 -3.30 0.54 -14.11
N ARG A 42 -3.31 -0.79 -14.02
CA ARG A 42 -4.03 -1.65 -14.97
C ARG A 42 -5.54 -1.52 -14.85
N GLU A 43 -6.06 -1.49 -13.63
CA GLU A 43 -7.49 -1.62 -13.33
C GLU A 43 -8.22 -0.27 -13.32
N ARG A 44 -7.53 0.84 -13.01
CA ARG A 44 -8.14 2.18 -12.95
C ARG A 44 -7.54 3.19 -13.93
N ILE A 45 -6.22 3.34 -13.92
CA ILE A 45 -5.59 4.51 -14.57
C ILE A 45 -5.42 4.33 -16.08
N LYS A 46 -5.13 3.12 -16.58
CA LYS A 46 -4.70 2.87 -17.97
C LYS A 46 -5.69 3.37 -19.04
N LYS A 47 -6.99 3.49 -18.72
CA LYS A 47 -8.04 3.90 -19.66
C LYS A 47 -8.71 5.22 -19.27
N LYS A 48 -8.15 5.98 -18.34
CA LYS A 48 -8.73 7.21 -17.82
C LYS A 48 -7.75 8.36 -17.95
N ILE A 49 -8.23 9.47 -18.51
CA ILE A 49 -7.53 10.75 -18.52
C ILE A 49 -8.23 11.64 -17.51
N TYR A 50 -7.50 12.10 -16.51
CA TYR A 50 -8.03 12.98 -15.48
C TYR A 50 -7.90 14.44 -15.92
N GLY A 51 -8.97 15.22 -15.77
CA GLY A 51 -8.95 16.65 -16.10
C GLY A 51 -8.29 17.49 -15.01
N THR A 52 -8.35 17.02 -13.76
CA THR A 52 -7.78 17.70 -12.59
C THR A 52 -7.07 16.72 -11.65
N ARG A 53 -6.20 17.24 -10.79
CA ARG A 53 -5.51 16.41 -9.81
C ARG A 53 -6.46 15.92 -8.73
N GLU A 54 -7.48 16.71 -8.41
CA GLU A 54 -8.52 16.42 -7.42
C GLU A 54 -9.39 15.25 -7.87
N GLU A 55 -9.75 15.20 -9.16
CA GLU A 55 -10.45 14.08 -9.77
C GLU A 55 -9.61 12.78 -9.66
N ALA A 56 -8.32 12.85 -10.01
CA ALA A 56 -7.42 11.71 -9.89
C ALA A 56 -7.29 11.22 -8.44
N ARG A 57 -7.17 12.15 -7.49
CA ARG A 57 -7.10 11.82 -6.05
C ARG A 57 -8.36 11.12 -5.58
N SER A 58 -9.55 11.63 -5.93
CA SER A 58 -10.82 11.03 -5.53
C SER A 58 -11.00 9.63 -6.12
N ASP A 59 -10.64 9.44 -7.39
CA ASP A 59 -10.76 8.14 -8.08
C ASP A 59 -9.79 7.09 -7.52
N ILE A 60 -8.55 7.49 -7.23
CA ILE A 60 -7.56 6.62 -6.58
C ILE A 60 -8.01 6.26 -5.16
N PHE A 61 -8.56 7.23 -4.40
CA PHE A 61 -9.09 6.99 -3.07
C PHE A 61 -10.25 5.99 -3.09
N ASP A 62 -11.22 6.18 -3.99
CA ASP A 62 -12.33 5.24 -4.19
C ASP A 62 -11.81 3.83 -4.51
N TYR A 63 -10.84 3.72 -5.43
CA TYR A 63 -10.26 2.42 -5.74
C TYR A 63 -9.60 1.76 -4.53
N ILE A 64 -8.88 2.50 -3.70
CA ILE A 64 -8.19 1.95 -2.53
C ILE A 64 -9.23 1.49 -1.50
N GLU A 65 -10.13 2.37 -1.09
CA GLU A 65 -11.05 2.11 0.04
C GLU A 65 -12.24 1.23 -0.36
N MET A 66 -12.90 1.56 -1.47
CA MET A 66 -14.18 0.95 -1.85
C MET A 66 -14.03 -0.34 -2.67
N PHE A 67 -12.82 -0.63 -3.15
CA PHE A 67 -12.54 -1.82 -3.95
C PHE A 67 -11.34 -2.63 -3.47
N TYR A 68 -10.13 -2.06 -3.48
CA TYR A 68 -8.89 -2.80 -3.22
C TYR A 68 -8.88 -3.37 -1.80
N ASN A 69 -9.05 -2.52 -0.79
CA ASN A 69 -8.99 -2.93 0.62
C ASN A 69 -10.22 -3.74 1.05
N SER A 70 -11.41 -3.42 0.53
CA SER A 70 -12.68 -3.98 1.01
C SER A 70 -13.20 -5.18 0.23
N LYS A 71 -12.89 -5.33 -1.07
CA LYS A 71 -13.53 -6.34 -1.93
C LYS A 71 -12.56 -7.21 -2.70
N ARG A 72 -11.37 -6.70 -3.05
CA ARG A 72 -10.44 -7.39 -3.95
C ARG A 72 -9.87 -8.64 -3.29
N ARG A 73 -10.02 -9.80 -3.93
CA ARG A 73 -9.56 -11.08 -3.39
C ARG A 73 -8.11 -11.34 -3.77
N HIS A 74 -7.27 -11.69 -2.80
CA HIS A 74 -5.86 -12.02 -3.02
C HIS A 74 -5.63 -13.52 -2.86
N GLY A 75 -5.00 -14.15 -3.86
CA GLY A 75 -4.73 -15.60 -3.85
C GLY A 75 -3.82 -16.04 -2.70
N SER A 76 -2.84 -15.20 -2.34
CA SER A 76 -1.95 -15.37 -1.19
C SER A 76 -2.63 -15.20 0.17
N SER A 77 -3.88 -14.73 0.20
CA SER A 77 -4.65 -14.43 1.41
C SER A 77 -5.92 -15.28 1.48
N ASP A 78 -5.87 -16.53 1.02
CA ASP A 78 -7.04 -17.45 0.94
C ASP A 78 -8.26 -16.84 0.23
N LYS A 79 -8.03 -15.99 -0.78
CA LYS A 79 -9.07 -15.20 -1.48
C LYS A 79 -9.84 -14.22 -0.58
N MET A 80 -9.28 -13.84 0.56
CA MET A 80 -9.82 -12.77 1.41
C MET A 80 -9.40 -11.38 0.90
N PRO A 81 -10.21 -10.34 1.14
CA PRO A 81 -9.78 -8.95 0.95
C PRO A 81 -8.78 -8.52 2.02
N PRO A 82 -7.91 -7.53 1.72
CA PRO A 82 -6.87 -7.06 2.64
C PRO A 82 -7.39 -6.72 4.04
N THR A 83 -8.51 -6.00 4.13
CA THR A 83 -9.13 -5.61 5.42
C THR A 83 -9.56 -6.82 6.25
N GLU A 84 -10.11 -7.86 5.62
CA GLU A 84 -10.52 -9.06 6.36
C GLU A 84 -9.31 -9.90 6.77
N TYR A 85 -8.30 -9.98 5.90
CA TYR A 85 -7.04 -10.64 6.20
C TYR A 85 -6.35 -10.01 7.42
N GLU A 86 -6.29 -8.67 7.47
CA GLU A 86 -5.74 -7.90 8.59
C GLU A 86 -6.56 -8.09 9.87
N LYS A 87 -7.89 -7.99 9.80
CA LYS A 87 -8.78 -8.28 10.95
C LYS A 87 -8.58 -9.69 11.51
N ARG A 88 -8.35 -10.69 10.65
CA ARG A 88 -8.08 -12.07 11.08
C ARG A 88 -6.68 -12.23 11.65
N TYR A 89 -5.71 -11.45 11.19
CA TYR A 89 -4.37 -11.41 11.79
C TYR A 89 -4.43 -10.86 13.22
N TYR A 90 -5.04 -9.70 13.45
CA TYR A 90 -5.14 -9.12 14.80
C TYR A 90 -5.97 -9.98 15.76
N ARG A 91 -7.11 -10.53 15.33
CA ARG A 91 -7.87 -11.48 16.16
C ARG A 91 -7.05 -12.69 16.62
N ARG A 92 -6.11 -13.17 15.80
CA ARG A 92 -5.21 -14.27 16.18
C ARG A 92 -4.16 -13.83 17.18
N LEU A 93 -3.63 -12.62 17.05
CA LEU A 93 -2.68 -12.07 18.02
C LEU A 93 -3.31 -11.85 19.40
N GLU A 94 -4.56 -11.41 19.45
CA GLU A 94 -5.30 -11.20 20.71
C GLU A 94 -5.65 -12.51 21.43
N SER A 95 -5.69 -13.63 20.70
CA SER A 95 -6.02 -14.95 21.24
C SER A 95 -4.82 -15.73 21.82
N VAL A 96 -3.61 -15.14 21.79
CA VAL A 96 -2.35 -15.71 22.31
C VAL A 96 -1.95 -14.94 23.56
#